data_AF-A0A3B8Q3V6-F1
#
_entry.id   AF-A0A3B8Q3V6-F1
#
_cell.length_a   1.000
_cell.length_b   1.000
_cell.length_c   1.000
_cell.angle_alpha   90.00
_cell.angle_beta   90.00
_cell.angle_gamma   90.00
#
_symmetry.space_group_name_H-M   'P 1'
#
loop_
_entity.id
_entity.type
_entity.pdbx_description
1 polymer ?
#
loop_
_entity_poly.entity_id
_entity_poly.type
_entity_poly.pdbx_seq_one_letter_code
_entity_poly.pdbx_strand_id
1 'polypeptide(L)' 'MNSWSAQARGWLRVILLPGAVLLLAGCTAVKPWERGTLADPLMNRGRDPLGLALTEHMYFSREATSGGEGVGGGGCGCN' A
#
# COMPACT_ATOMS: atom_id res chain seq x y z
N MET A 1 -20.40 38.73 -18.82
CA MET A 1 -19.38 37.68 -18.63
C MET A 1 -20.03 36.31 -18.80
N ASN A 2 -19.36 35.40 -19.50
CA ASN A 2 -19.92 34.31 -20.30
C ASN A 2 -20.26 33.01 -19.53
N SER A 3 -21.56 32.64 -19.54
CA SER A 3 -22.10 31.36 -19.02
C SER A 3 -21.45 30.11 -19.65
N TRP A 4 -20.89 30.24 -20.85
CA TRP A 4 -20.14 29.21 -21.59
C TRP A 4 -18.95 28.62 -20.81
N SER A 5 -18.24 29.43 -20.02
CA SER A 5 -17.10 28.97 -19.23
C SER A 5 -17.53 28.15 -18.00
N ALA A 6 -18.72 28.43 -17.45
CA ALA A 6 -19.29 27.68 -16.34
C ALA A 6 -19.81 26.31 -16.79
N GLN A 7 -20.42 26.25 -17.99
CA GLN A 7 -20.83 25.00 -18.61
C GLN A 7 -19.63 24.09 -18.88
N ALA A 8 -18.56 24.60 -19.50
CA ALA A 8 -17.34 23.81 -19.76
C ALA A 8 -16.68 23.25 -18.48
N ARG A 9 -16.65 24.04 -17.39
CA ARG A 9 -16.16 23.60 -16.08
C ARG A 9 -17.04 22.52 -15.43
N GLY A 10 -18.36 22.58 -15.63
CA GLY A 10 -19.29 21.56 -15.14
C GLY A 10 -19.07 20.20 -15.81
N TRP A 11 -18.85 20.20 -17.13
CA TRP A 11 -18.65 18.97 -17.90
C TRP A 11 -17.30 18.32 -17.60
N LEU A 12 -16.26 19.12 -17.38
CA LEU A 12 -14.96 18.64 -16.90
C LEU A 12 -15.08 17.89 -15.58
N ARG A 13 -15.87 18.41 -14.63
CA ARG A 13 -16.10 17.74 -13.34
C ARG A 13 -16.89 16.44 -13.49
N VAL A 14 -17.89 16.41 -14.37
CA VAL A 14 -18.70 15.21 -14.65
C VAL A 14 -17.87 14.08 -15.27
N ILE A 15 -16.79 14.40 -16.00
CA ILE A 15 -15.90 13.40 -16.60
C ILE A 15 -14.76 12.99 -15.65
N LEU A 16 -14.12 13.96 -14.98
CA LEU A 16 -12.96 13.70 -14.12
C LEU A 16 -13.30 12.94 -12.83
N LEU A 17 -14.44 13.23 -12.18
CA LEU A 17 -14.83 12.58 -10.93
C LEU A 17 -15.04 11.06 -11.08
N PRO A 18 -15.88 10.56 -12.00
CA PRO A 18 -16.05 9.12 -12.18
C PRO A 18 -14.80 8.44 -12.76
N GLY A 19 -14.04 9.14 -13.61
CA GLY A 19 -12.77 8.62 -14.13
C GLY A 19 -11.74 8.35 -13.03
N ALA A 20 -11.66 9.20 -12.01
CA ALA A 20 -10.77 9.00 -10.87
C ALA A 20 -11.16 7.78 -10.02
N VAL A 21 -12.46 7.49 -9.87
CA VAL A 21 -12.95 6.32 -9.11
C VAL A 21 -12.55 5.01 -9.78
N LEU A 22 -12.56 4.94 -11.12
CA LEU A 22 -12.17 3.74 -11.86
C LEU A 22 -10.68 3.39 -11.69
N LEU A 23 -9.82 4.39 -11.45
CA LEU A 23 -8.39 4.15 -11.19
C LEU A 23 -8.13 3.47 -9.84
N LEU A 24 -9.10 3.51 -8.91
CA LEU A 24 -9.03 2.85 -7.61
C LEU A 24 -9.64 1.43 -7.63
N ALA A 25 -10.29 1.04 -8.74
CA ALA A 25 -10.96 -0.25 -8.89
C ALA A 25 -9.98 -1.34 -9.34
N GLY A 26 -9.00 -1.69 -8.50
CA GLY A 26 -8.02 -2.75 -8.78
C GLY A 26 -7.82 -3.76 -7.64
N CYS A 27 -8.33 -3.47 -6.44
CA CYS A 27 -8.11 -4.31 -5.27
C CYS A 27 -9.10 -5.48 -5.22
N THR A 28 -8.59 -6.71 -5.30
CA THR A 28 -9.39 -7.93 -5.06
C THR A 28 -8.65 -8.82 -4.07
N ALA A 29 -9.39 -9.42 -3.13
CA ALA A 29 -8.81 -10.38 -2.20
C ALA A 29 -8.67 -11.73 -2.90
N VAL A 30 -7.42 -12.15 -3.16
CA VAL A 30 -7.11 -13.44 -3.79
C VAL A 30 -6.50 -14.40 -2.79
N LYS A 31 -6.84 -15.68 -2.93
CA LYS A 31 -6.31 -16.73 -2.05
C LYS A 31 -4.81 -16.92 -2.30
N PRO A 32 -4.02 -17.38 -1.32
CA PRO A 32 -2.57 -17.49 -1.48
C PRO A 32 -2.13 -18.28 -2.71
N TRP A 33 -2.81 -19.39 -3.03
CA TRP A 33 -2.49 -20.24 -4.19
C TRP A 33 -2.92 -19.66 -5.55
N GLU A 34 -3.77 -18.63 -5.57
CA GLU A 34 -4.18 -17.94 -6.80
C GLU A 34 -3.09 -16.95 -7.29
N ARG A 35 -2.07 -16.68 -6.47
CA ARG A 35 -1.01 -15.70 -6.76
C ARG A 35 0.14 -16.24 -7.63
N GLY A 36 0.01 -17.45 -8.17
CA GLY A 36 1.00 -18.06 -9.06
C GLY A 36 2.41 -18.10 -8.44
N THR A 37 3.39 -17.48 -9.11
CA THR A 37 4.79 -17.46 -8.67
C THR A 37 5.05 -16.70 -7.37
N LEU A 38 4.14 -15.80 -6.95
CA LEU A 38 4.27 -15.08 -5.67
C LEU A 38 3.86 -15.92 -4.45
N ALA A 39 3.30 -17.11 -4.67
CA ALA A 39 2.92 -18.03 -3.60
C ALA A 39 4.04 -19.01 -3.21
N ASP A 40 5.24 -18.85 -3.78
CA ASP A 40 6.36 -19.75 -3.52
C ASP A 40 6.78 -19.69 -2.03
N PRO A 41 6.91 -20.85 -1.34
CA PRO A 41 7.40 -20.91 0.04
C PRO A 41 8.76 -20.22 0.27
N LEU A 42 9.61 -20.08 -0.75
CA LEU A 42 10.87 -19.34 -0.67
C LEU A 42 10.68 -17.83 -0.47
N MET A 43 9.58 -17.28 -0.98
CA MET A 43 9.22 -15.87 -0.82
C MET A 43 8.49 -15.59 0.51
N ASN A 44 8.26 -16.62 1.33
CA ASN A 44 7.66 -16.47 2.64
C ASN A 44 8.67 -15.85 3.62
N ARG A 45 8.43 -14.59 4.01
CA ARG A 45 9.24 -13.84 4.99
C ARG A 45 9.35 -14.53 6.35
N GLY A 46 8.36 -15.36 6.73
CA GLY A 46 8.33 -16.10 7.98
C GLY A 46 8.94 -17.51 7.92
N ARG A 47 9.62 -17.89 6.82
CA ARG A 47 10.21 -19.24 6.66
C ARG A 47 11.37 -19.50 7.64
N ASP A 48 12.16 -18.48 7.96
CA ASP A 48 13.30 -18.56 8.87
C ASP A 48 13.09 -17.59 10.05
N PRO A 49 12.69 -18.09 11.24
CA PRO A 49 12.43 -17.24 12.39
C PRO A 49 13.69 -16.58 12.95
N LEU A 50 14.87 -17.20 12.78
CA LEU A 50 16.13 -16.63 13.27
C LEU A 50 16.57 -15.47 12.37
N GLY A 51 16.52 -15.69 11.05
CA GLY A 51 16.76 -14.64 10.06
C GLY A 51 15.78 -13.47 10.20
N LEU A 52 14.51 -13.75 10.48
CA LEU A 52 13.50 -12.74 10.74
C LEU A 52 13.85 -11.89 11.98
N ALA A 53 14.17 -12.52 13.11
CA ALA A 53 14.55 -11.81 14.33
C ALA A 53 15.80 -10.92 14.12
N LEU A 54 16.82 -11.43 13.43
CA LEU A 54 18.03 -10.66 13.10
C LEU A 54 17.69 -9.46 12.21
N THR A 55 16.85 -9.65 11.20
CA THR A 55 16.44 -8.59 10.28
C THR A 55 15.67 -7.50 11.02
N GLU A 56 14.73 -7.86 11.90
CA GLU A 56 14.00 -6.90 12.74
C GLU A 56 14.94 -6.13 13.68
N HIS A 57 15.93 -6.79 14.30
CA HIS A 57 16.92 -6.09 15.14
C HIS A 57 17.74 -5.05 14.35
N MET A 58 18.14 -5.38 13.12
CA MET A 58 18.83 -4.43 12.24
C MET A 58 17.91 -3.30 11.79
N TYR A 59 16.65 -3.61 11.45
CA TYR A 59 15.66 -2.64 11.03
C TYR A 59 15.33 -1.65 12.14
N PHE A 60 15.10 -2.13 13.36
CA PHE A 60 14.89 -1.29 14.54
C PHE A 60 16.09 -0.37 14.79
N SER A 61 17.31 -0.91 14.68
CA SER A 61 18.53 -0.12 14.92
C SER A 61 18.74 1.01 13.91
N ARG A 62 18.32 0.82 12.65
CA ARG A 62 18.55 1.78 11.57
C ARG A 62 17.35 2.70 11.31
N GLU A 63 16.15 2.18 11.49
CA GLU A 63 14.92 2.70 10.90
C GLU A 63 13.72 2.57 11.87
N ALA A 64 13.94 2.50 13.19
CA ALA A 64 12.86 2.40 14.20
C ALA A 64 11.75 3.46 14.03
N THR A 65 12.08 4.64 13.51
CA THR A 65 11.11 5.73 13.32
C THR A 65 10.20 5.53 12.10
N SER A 66 10.56 4.67 11.13
CA SER A 66 9.75 4.38 9.94
C SER A 66 8.74 3.25 10.16
N GLY A 67 8.79 2.57 11.31
CA GLY A 67 7.95 1.39 11.61
C GLY A 67 8.53 0.10 11.02
N GLY A 68 8.47 -0.98 11.81
CA GLY A 68 8.90 -2.34 11.43
C GLY A 68 7.72 -3.30 11.21
N GLU A 69 8.03 -4.55 10.83
CA GLU A 69 7.03 -5.61 10.63
C GLU A 69 6.61 -6.20 11.98
N GLY A 70 5.50 -5.70 12.54
CA GLY A 70 4.95 -6.14 13.83
C GLY A 70 4.03 -5.10 14.45
N VAL A 71 3.17 -5.51 15.40
CA VAL A 71 2.29 -4.62 16.19
C VAL A 71 3.13 -3.55 16.91
N GLY A 72 3.27 -2.38 16.28
CA GLY A 72 4.19 -1.31 16.68
C GLY A 72 4.84 -0.56 15.50
N GLY A 73 4.64 -1.00 14.26
CA GLY A 73 5.06 -0.28 13.05
C GLY A 73 4.19 0.94 12.77
N GLY A 74 4.55 2.10 13.31
CA GLY A 74 3.86 3.35 12.97
C GLY A 74 4.40 4.60 13.69
N GLY A 75 5.54 5.11 13.25
CA GLY A 75 5.90 6.53 13.41
C GLY A 75 6.19 7.07 14.83
N CYS A 76 6.95 8.16 14.87
CA CYS A 76 7.38 8.96 16.04
C CYS A 76 8.36 8.31 17.05
N GLY A 77 8.68 7.02 16.97
CA GLY A 77 9.92 6.48 17.55
C GLY A 77 10.04 6.46 19.09
N CYS A 78 8.93 6.48 19.84
CA CYS A 78 8.94 6.27 21.28
C CYS A 78 8.41 4.86 21.61
N ASN A 79 9.30 3.99 22.07
CA ASN A 79 8.93 2.76 22.79
C ASN A 79 8.61 3.13 24.25
#